data_AF-A0AA86SM13-F1
#
_entry.id   AF-A0AA86SM13-F1
#
_cell.length_a   1.000
_cell.length_b   1.000
_cell.length_c   1.000
_cell.angle_alpha   90.00
_cell.angle_beta   90.00
_cell.angle_gamma   90.00
#
_symmetry.space_group_name_H-M   'P 1'
#
loop_
_entity.id
_entity.type
_entity.pdbx_description
1 polymer ?
#
loop_
_entity_poly.entity_id
_entity_poly.type
_entity_poly.pdbx_seq_one_letter_code
_entity_poly.pdbx_strand_id
1 'polypeptide(L)' 'SLVDRGVWDAILNGPFVPKITENGVDVLKPISRWTVEESRKAQFDVRARNIISSRSNP' A
#
# COMPACT_ATOMS: atom_id res chain seq x y z
N SER A 1 -11.59 -0.15 -13.43
CA SER A 1 -10.23 0.16 -13.95
C SER A 1 -9.17 -0.62 -13.17
N LEU A 2 -7.90 -0.64 -13.61
CA LEU A 2 -6.79 -1.24 -12.82
C LEU A 2 -6.60 -0.51 -11.47
N VAL A 3 -6.90 0.79 -11.44
CA VAL A 3 -6.88 1.62 -10.23
C VAL A 3 -7.94 1.13 -9.23
N ASP A 4 -9.17 0.87 -9.69
CA ASP A 4 -10.25 0.41 -8.80
C ASP A 4 -9.93 -0.96 -8.20
N ARG A 5 -9.32 -1.86 -8.98
CA ARG A 5 -8.86 -3.17 -8.47
C ARG A 5 -7.80 -3.03 -7.39
N GLY A 6 -6.81 -2.16 -7.57
CA GLY A 6 -5.77 -1.93 -6.56
C GLY A 6 -6.32 -1.32 -5.26
N VAL A 7 -7.29 -0.40 -5.37
CA VAL A 7 -7.94 0.19 -4.19
C VAL A 7 -8.78 -0.84 -3.44
N TRP A 8 -9.56 -1.67 -4.14
CA TRP A 8 -10.35 -2.72 -3.48
C TRP A 8 -9.47 -3.79 -2.82
N ASP A 9 -8.36 -4.16 -3.44
CA ASP A 9 -7.38 -5.08 -2.86
C ASP A 9 -6.81 -4.54 -1.54
N ALA A 10 -6.42 -3.26 -1.50
CA ALA A 10 -5.95 -2.59 -0.30
C ALA A 10 -7.00 -2.52 0.83
N ILE A 11 -8.27 -2.33 0.47
CA ILE A 11 -9.38 -2.34 1.45
C ILE A 11 -9.57 -3.74 2.06
N LEU A 12 -9.49 -4.79 1.25
CA LEU A 12 -9.74 -6.17 1.68
C LEU A 12 -8.56 -6.78 2.44
N ASN A 13 -7.34 -6.53 1.96
CA ASN A 13 -6.13 -7.19 2.46
C ASN A 13 -5.31 -6.30 3.42
N GLY A 14 -5.69 -5.03 3.55
CA GLY A 14 -4.93 -4.05 4.32
C GLY A 14 -3.77 -3.46 3.53
N PRO A 15 -3.03 -2.52 4.14
CA PRO A 15 -2.00 -1.75 3.45
C PRO A 15 -0.83 -2.63 3.01
N PHE A 16 -0.37 -2.42 1.79
CA PHE A 16 0.84 -3.03 1.26
C PHE A 16 2.08 -2.41 1.93
N VAL A 17 2.91 -3.26 2.55
CA VAL A 17 4.15 -2.85 3.20
C VAL A 17 5.32 -3.64 2.60
N PRO A 18 6.16 -3.03 1.76
CA PRO A 18 7.30 -3.73 1.16
C PRO A 18 8.32 -4.15 2.22
N LYS A 19 8.81 -5.38 2.11
CA LYS A 19 9.89 -5.91 2.94
C LYS A 19 11.11 -6.23 2.09
N ILE A 20 12.28 -6.22 2.72
CA ILE A 20 13.54 -6.64 2.12
C ILE A 20 14.26 -7.54 3.11
N THR A 21 14.91 -8.58 2.61
CA THR A 21 15.76 -9.45 3.43
C THR A 21 17.16 -8.85 3.49
N GLU A 22 17.60 -8.44 4.69
CA GLU A 22 18.96 -7.99 4.94
C GLU A 22 19.59 -8.91 6.01
N ASN A 23 20.77 -9.46 5.71
CA ASN A 23 21.47 -10.40 6.59
C ASN A 23 20.61 -11.60 7.07
N GLY A 24 19.71 -12.08 6.21
CA GLY A 24 18.82 -13.21 6.51
C GLY A 24 17.59 -12.85 7.37
N VAL A 25 17.37 -11.56 7.64
CA VAL A 25 16.21 -11.07 8.40
C VAL A 25 15.33 -10.22 7.50
N ASP A 26 14.03 -10.48 7.53
CA ASP A 26 13.05 -9.66 6.82
C ASP A 26 12.79 -8.37 7.60
N VAL A 27 13.20 -7.25 7.02
CA VAL A 27 13.00 -5.90 7.55
C VAL A 27 12.12 -5.08 6.63
N LEU A 28 11.59 -3.97 7.14
CA LEU A 28 10.86 -3.01 6.31
C LEU A 28 11.79 -2.40 5.27
N LYS A 29 11.35 -2.38 4.02
CA LYS A 29 12.13 -1.78 2.94
C LYS A 29 12.09 -0.25 3.06
N PRO A 30 13.22 0.46 3.09
CA PRO A 30 13.24 1.92 3.07
C PRO A 30 12.54 2.47 1.82
N ILE A 31 11.77 3.56 1.97
CA ILE A 31 11.01 4.19 0.86
C ILE A 31 11.90 4.53 -0.34
N SER A 32 13.14 4.96 -0.09
CA SER A 32 14.12 5.28 -1.14
C SER A 32 14.52 4.07 -2.00
N ARG A 33 14.24 2.84 -1.56
CA ARG A 33 14.51 1.61 -2.30
C ARG A 33 13.26 0.97 -2.88
N TRP A 34 12.11 1.63 -2.79
CA TRP A 34 10.88 1.08 -3.35
C TRP A 34 10.93 1.08 -4.87
N THR A 35 10.42 0.01 -5.48
CA THR A 35 10.22 -0.01 -6.94
C THR A 35 9.02 0.85 -7.31
N VAL A 36 8.87 1.12 -8.61
CA VAL A 36 7.73 1.86 -9.14
C VAL A 36 6.42 1.12 -8.84
N GLU A 37 6.42 -0.20 -8.93
CA GLU A 37 5.27 -1.06 -8.66
C GLU A 37 4.90 -1.04 -7.17
N GLU A 38 5.89 -1.13 -6.29
CA GLU A 38 5.68 -1.04 -4.83
C GLU A 38 5.11 0.32 -4.44
N SER A 39 5.65 1.39 -5.02
CA SER A 39 5.17 2.76 -4.84
C SER A 39 3.73 2.93 -5.34
N ARG A 40 3.40 2.33 -6.49
CA ARG A 40 2.04 2.37 -7.05
C ARG A 40 1.05 1.63 -6.15
N LYS A 41 1.42 0.48 -5.57
CA LYS A 41 0.58 -0.26 -4.62
C LYS A 41 0.31 0.57 -3.36
N ALA A 42 1.34 1.17 -2.77
CA ALA A 42 1.19 2.03 -1.60
C ALA A 42 0.28 3.26 -1.86
N GLN A 43 0.27 3.80 -3.08
CA GLN A 43 -0.68 4.87 -3.45
C GLN A 43 -2.14 4.39 -3.44
N PHE A 44 -2.40 3.13 -3.74
CA PHE A 44 -3.75 2.57 -3.62
C PHE A 44 -4.19 2.49 -2.16
N ASP A 45 -3.29 2.16 -1.24
CA ASP A 45 -3.58 2.16 0.20
C ASP A 45 -3.97 3.55 0.71
N VAL A 46 -3.25 4.59 0.26
CA VAL A 46 -3.58 5.98 0.61
C VAL A 46 -4.97 6.36 0.10
N ARG A 47 -5.32 5.97 -1.13
CA ARG A 47 -6.66 6.22 -1.70
C ARG A 47 -7.75 5.44 -0.97
N ALA A 48 -7.50 4.17 -0.66
CA ALA A 48 -8.40 3.32 0.12
C ALA A 48 -8.68 3.95 1.49
N ARG A 49 -7.63 4.37 2.21
CA ARG A 49 -7.76 5.08 3.49
C ARG A 49 -8.58 6.36 3.34
N ASN A 50 -8.32 7.17 2.32
CA ASN A 50 -9.08 8.41 2.10
C ASN A 50 -10.58 8.15 1.84
N ILE A 51 -10.94 7.07 1.14
CA ILE A 51 -12.35 6.68 0.92
C ILE A 51 -13.02 6.22 2.21
N ILE A 52 -12.31 5.44 3.03
CA ILE A 52 -12.82 4.98 4.33
C ILE A 52 -12.99 6.18 5.27
N SER A 53 -11.96 7.02 5.40
CA SER A 53 -11.95 8.22 6.25
C SER A 53 -12.99 9.25 5.82
N SER A 54 -13.17 9.49 4.52
CA SER A 54 -14.19 10.45 4.05
C SER A 54 -15.62 9.97 4.27
N ARG A 55 -15.84 8.65 4.40
CA ARG A 55 -17.13 8.07 4.78
C ARG A 55 -17.37 7.99 6.28
N SER A 56 -16.32 8.11 7.10
CA SER A 56 -16.41 8.03 8.56
C SER A 56 -16.36 9.40 9.25
N ASN A 57 -16.26 10.48 8.49
CA ASN A 57 -16.49 11.84 8.98
C ASN A 57 -17.88 12.30 8.51
N PRO A 58 -18.88 12.41 9.41
CA PRO A 58 -20.24 12.86 9.05
C PRO A 58 -20.27 14.32 8.58
#